data_AF-A0A6P1VUW3-F1
#
_entry.id   AF-A0A6P1VUW3-F1
#
_cell.length_a   1.000
_cell.length_b   1.000
_cell.length_c   1.000
_cell.angle_alpha   90.00
_cell.angle_beta   90.00
_cell.angle_gamma   90.00
#
_symmetry.space_group_name_H-M   'P 1'
#
loop_
_entity.id
_entity.type
_entity.pdbx_description
1 polymer ?
#
loop_
_entity_poly.entity_id
_entity_poly.type
_entity_poly.pdbx_seq_one_letter_code
_entity_poly.pdbx_strand_id
1 'polypeptide(L)' 'MKTTKHIEDPIPPMKKGQLNIYKPSDIKRWGAERFFEETAIREPFLLEFPEFTEDENRRMDELLAVSDRGTV' A
#
# COMPACT_ATOMS: atom_id res chain seq x y z
N MET A 1 0.60 20.14 -1.70
CA MET A 1 1.62 20.26 -2.76
C MET A 1 1.65 18.97 -3.56
N LYS A 2 1.33 18.98 -4.86
CA LYS A 2 1.49 17.81 -5.74
C LYS A 2 2.97 17.73 -6.15
N THR A 3 3.78 16.94 -5.44
CA THR A 3 5.11 16.55 -5.90
C THR A 3 4.95 15.40 -6.88
N THR A 4 4.62 15.70 -8.13
CA THR A 4 4.86 14.75 -9.22
C THR A 4 6.36 14.75 -9.43
N LYS A 5 7.08 13.79 -8.85
CA LYS A 5 8.48 13.58 -9.22
C LYS A 5 8.45 13.04 -10.64
N HIS A 6 8.70 13.93 -11.59
CA HIS A 6 8.98 13.48 -12.95
C HIS A 6 10.30 12.70 -12.89
N ILE A 7 10.23 11.38 -13.05
CA ILE A 7 11.42 10.57 -13.27
C ILE A 7 11.86 10.86 -14.71
N GLU A 8 12.77 11.82 -14.86
CA GLU A 8 13.22 12.35 -16.16
C GLU A 8 14.09 11.38 -16.97
N ASP A 9 14.62 10.32 -16.35
CA ASP A 9 15.49 9.35 -17.06
C ASP A 9 14.68 8.25 -17.75
N PRO A 10 14.71 8.17 -19.09
CA PRO A 10 14.08 7.08 -19.83
C PRO A 10 14.81 5.75 -19.60
N ILE A 11 14.05 4.65 -19.59
CA ILE A 11 14.62 3.30 -19.55
C ILE A 11 15.41 3.07 -20.84
N PRO A 12 16.70 2.65 -20.77
CA PRO A 12 17.50 2.42 -21.95
C PRO A 12 16.83 1.41 -22.90
N PRO A 13 16.74 1.70 -24.21
CA PRO A 13 16.11 0.80 -25.16
C PRO A 13 16.88 -0.53 -25.26
N MET A 14 16.15 -1.62 -25.44
CA MET A 14 16.76 -2.93 -25.67
C MET A 14 17.46 -2.95 -27.02
N LYS A 15 18.77 -3.27 -27.02
CA LYS A 15 19.52 -3.47 -28.26
C LYS A 15 19.27 -4.88 -28.80
N LYS A 16 18.85 -4.97 -30.06
CA LYS A 16 18.56 -6.25 -30.72
C LYS A 16 19.81 -7.15 -30.69
N GLY A 17 19.67 -8.35 -30.12
CA GLY A 17 20.76 -9.32 -30.00
C GLY A 17 21.69 -9.15 -28.78
N GLN A 18 21.42 -8.18 -27.89
CA GLN A 18 22.13 -8.03 -26.62
C GLN A 18 21.18 -8.19 -25.43
N LEU A 19 21.66 -8.87 -24.39
CA LEU A 19 21.00 -8.90 -23.08
C LEU A 19 21.26 -7.56 -22.39
N ASN A 20 20.20 -6.80 -22.12
CA ASN A 20 20.30 -5.65 -21.22
C ASN A 20 20.53 -6.18 -19.80
N ILE A 21 21.64 -5.79 -19.18
CA ILE A 21 21.93 -6.10 -17.78
C ILE A 21 21.58 -4.86 -16.96
N TYR A 22 20.57 -5.00 -16.11
CA TYR A 22 20.17 -3.97 -15.16
C TYR A 22 20.79 -4.26 -13.80
N LYS A 23 21.30 -3.23 -13.13
CA LYS A 23 21.69 -3.34 -11.73
C LYS A 23 20.42 -3.37 -10.86
N PRO A 24 20.48 -3.94 -9.64
CA PRO A 24 19.36 -3.86 -8.71
C PRO A 24 18.89 -2.42 -8.44
N SER A 25 19.81 -1.44 -8.46
CA SER A 25 19.50 -0.01 -8.36
C SER A 25 18.59 0.48 -9.49
N ASP A 26 18.81 -0.03 -10.71
CA ASP A 26 18.09 0.37 -11.91
C ASP A 26 16.66 -0.19 -11.87
N ILE A 27 16.50 -1.43 -11.39
CA ILE A 27 15.20 -2.08 -11.17
C ILE A 27 14.39 -1.32 -10.11
N LYS A 28 15.03 -0.91 -9.01
CA LYS A 28 14.38 -0.12 -7.96
C LYS A 28 13.87 1.22 -8.52
N ARG A 29 14.74 1.93 -9.25
CA ARG A 29 14.45 3.27 -9.77
C ARG A 29 13.40 3.26 -10.88
N TRP A 30 13.54 2.38 -11.88
CA TRP A 30 12.65 2.37 -13.05
C TRP A 30 11.43 1.48 -12.90
N GLY A 31 11.52 0.42 -12.09
CA GLY A 31 10.41 -0.49 -11.84
C GLY A 31 9.61 -0.05 -10.63
N ALA A 32 10.19 -0.20 -9.44
CA ALA A 32 9.45 -0.04 -8.18
C ALA A 32 9.02 1.40 -7.93
N GLU A 33 9.96 2.35 -7.91
CA GLU A 33 9.67 3.75 -7.56
C GLU A 33 8.68 4.39 -8.53
N ARG A 34 8.86 4.15 -9.84
CA ARG A 34 7.95 4.63 -10.87
C ARG A 34 6.55 4.02 -10.73
N PHE A 35 6.46 2.71 -10.53
CA PHE A 35 5.18 2.04 -10.34
C PHE A 35 4.45 2.56 -9.10
N PHE A 36 5.15 2.70 -7.97
CA PHE A 36 4.56 3.24 -6.75
C PHE A 36 4.13 4.69 -6.93
N GLU A 37 4.86 5.49 -7.69
CA GLU A 37 4.47 6.87 -7.95
C GLU A 37 3.23 7.00 -8.84
N GLU A 38 3.11 6.16 -9.87
CA GLU A 38 1.97 6.10 -10.78
C GLU A 38 0.71 5.53 -10.08
N THR A 39 0.89 4.56 -9.18
CA THR A 39 -0.22 3.89 -8.46
C THR A 39 -0.54 4.49 -7.09
N ALA A 40 0.29 5.41 -6.60
CA ALA A 40 0.05 6.05 -5.31
C ALA A 40 -1.27 6.80 -5.32
N ILE A 41 -2.20 6.36 -4.48
CA ILE A 41 -3.40 7.12 -4.14
C ILE A 41 -2.92 8.30 -3.28
N ARG A 42 -2.91 9.50 -3.87
CA ARG A 42 -2.44 10.74 -3.22
C ARG A 42 -3.53 11.45 -2.42
N GLU A 43 -4.76 11.01 -2.58
CA GLU A 43 -5.89 11.49 -1.79
C GLU A 43 -5.92 10.74 -0.46
N PRO A 44 -6.32 11.39 0.64
CA PRO A 44 -6.51 10.71 1.91
C PRO A 44 -7.47 9.54 1.66
N PHE A 45 -7.01 8.33 1.92
CA PHE A 45 -7.87 7.16 1.97
C PHE A 45 -8.69 7.28 3.26
N LEU A 46 -9.75 8.09 3.19
CA LEU A 46 -10.76 8.17 4.23
C LEU A 46 -11.60 6.90 4.10
N LEU A 47 -11.08 5.82 4.69
CA LEU A 47 -11.96 4.76 5.16
C LEU A 47 -12.83 5.38 6.24
N GLU A 48 -13.99 5.88 5.83
CA GLU A 48 -15.10 6.06 6.75
C GLU A 48 -15.49 4.65 7.18
N PHE A 49 -14.95 4.22 8.32
CA PHE A 49 -15.37 2.99 8.94
C PHE A 49 -16.80 3.21 9.45
N PRO A 50 -17.75 2.33 9.11
CA PRO A 50 -19.06 2.40 9.74
C PRO A 50 -18.87 2.28 11.26
N GLU A 51 -19.57 3.13 12.01
CA GLU A 51 -19.68 2.94 13.45
C GLU A 51 -20.28 1.56 13.72
N PHE A 52 -19.82 0.89 14.78
CA PHE A 52 -20.43 -0.36 15.21
C PHE A 52 -21.88 -0.12 15.60
N THR A 53 -22.77 -0.96 15.10
CA THR A 53 -24.17 -0.96 15.50
C THR A 53 -24.31 -1.30 16.99
N GLU A 54 -25.42 -0.91 17.61
CA GLU A 54 -25.73 -1.26 19.00
C GLU A 54 -25.69 -2.80 19.23
N ASP A 55 -26.16 -3.58 18.25
CA ASP A 55 -26.12 -5.05 18.32
C ASP A 55 -24.70 -5.62 18.23
N GLU A 56 -23.79 -4.99 17.47
CA GLU A 56 -22.38 -5.36 17.43
C GLU A 56 -21.66 -5.03 18.72
N ASN A 57 -21.93 -3.85 19.28
CA ASN A 57 -21.39 -3.46 20.58
C ASN A 57 -21.87 -4.39 21.69
N ARG A 58 -23.17 -4.74 21.72
CA ARG A 58 -23.71 -5.71 22.68
C ARG A 58 -23.02 -7.06 22.61
N ARG A 59 -22.81 -7.59 21.39
CA ARG A 59 -22.09 -8.87 21.21
C ARG A 59 -20.64 -8.79 21.68
N MET A 60 -19.98 -7.65 21.45
CA MET A 60 -18.62 -7.42 21.92
C MET A 60 -18.56 -7.36 23.46
N ASP A 61 -19.51 -6.68 24.10
CA ASP A 61 -19.60 -6.59 25.56
C ASP A 61 -19.82 -7.96 26.20
N GLU A 62 -20.67 -8.81 25.60
CA GLU A 62 -20.88 -10.19 26.03
C GLU A 62 -19.59 -11.03 25.94
N LEU A 63 -18.85 -10.92 24.83
CA LEU A 63 -17.58 -11.62 24.65
C LEU A 63 -16.52 -11.15 25.66
N LEU A 64 -16.42 -9.84 25.90
CA LEU A 64 -15.50 -9.27 26.88
C LEU A 64 -15.87 -9.71 28.30
N ALA A 65 -17.16 -9.72 28.65
CA ALA A 65 -17.62 -10.19 29.95
C ALA A 65 -17.35 -11.68 30.18
N VAL A 66 -17.37 -12.51 29.12
CA VAL A 66 -16.98 -13.93 29.20
C VAL A 66 -15.47 -14.07 29.34
N SER A 67 -14.69 -13.28 28.58
CA SER A 67 -13.22 -13.28 28.67
C SER A 67 -12.71 -12.84 30.04
N ASP A 68 -13.34 -11.83 30.65
CA ASP A 68 -12.96 -11.27 31.96
C ASP A 68 -13.33 -12.20 33.13
N ARG A 69 -14.30 -13.10 32.91
CA ARG A 69 -14.70 -14.14 33.87
C ARG A 69 -13.78 -15.37 33.89
N GLY A 70 -12.67 -15.32 33.15
CA GLY A 70 -11.61 -16.30 33.22
C GLY A 70 -11.90 -17.54 32.38
N THR A 71 -11.40 -17.52 31.15
CA THR A 71 -10.96 -18.76 30.49
C THR A 71 -9.64 -19.15 31.15
N VAL A 72 -9.72 -19.99 32.19
CA VAL A 72 -8.66 -20.90 32.63
C VAL A 72 -8.91 -22.25 31.95
#